data_AF-A0A7S1ELJ7-F1
#
_entry.id   AF-A0A7S1ELJ7-F1
#
_cell.length_a   1.000
_cell.length_b   1.000
_cell.length_c   1.000
_cell.angle_alpha   90.00
_cell.angle_beta   90.00
_cell.angle_gamma   90.00
#
_symmetry.space_group_name_H-M   'P 1'
#
loop_
_entity.id
_entity.type
_entity.pdbx_description
1 polymer ?
#
loop_
_entity_poly.entity_id
_entity_poly.type
_entity_poly.pdbx_seq_one_letter_code
_entity_poly.pdbx_strand_id
1 'polypeptide(L)'
;GDPASGAGVERPKDGTSYDLSVAMKRLVDLIDRLPFAAVKVKRDSVWFGLQSKIYSSTEARELGRHIRWVVDNMMNKVLQPQWITGRKSEWEARCSQAERIRQVFTLLQEFEDEGVNWKSVQQRWEIDRAKLQADQAAGER
;
A
#
# COMPACT_ATOMS: atom_id res chain seq x y z
N GLY A 1 46.25 -6.26 7.64
CA GLY A 1 44.84 -6.67 7.80
C GLY A 1 44.33 -6.01 9.05
N ASP A 2 43.12 -5.46 9.12
CA ASP A 2 41.88 -5.89 8.46
C ASP A 2 41.09 -4.73 7.81
N PRO A 3 40.19 -5.03 6.85
CA PRO A 3 39.39 -4.06 6.11
C PRO A 3 38.00 -3.78 6.74
N ALA A 4 37.40 -2.71 6.26
CA ALA A 4 36.08 -2.17 6.59
C ALA A 4 34.92 -3.18 6.65
N SER A 5 33.96 -2.93 7.53
CA SER A 5 32.53 -3.23 7.33
C SER A 5 31.65 -2.42 8.30
N GLY A 6 31.71 -1.10 8.17
CA GLY A 6 30.61 -0.25 8.63
C GLY A 6 29.65 -0.10 7.46
N ALA A 7 28.57 -0.88 7.44
CA ALA A 7 27.47 -0.67 6.50
C ALA A 7 26.92 0.74 6.77
N GLY A 8 27.32 1.69 5.92
CA GLY A 8 26.88 3.07 6.00
C GLY A 8 25.38 3.12 5.76
N VAL A 9 24.61 3.24 6.83
CA VAL A 9 23.21 3.67 6.74
C VAL A 9 23.25 5.11 6.26
N GLU A 10 23.13 5.34 4.96
CA GLU A 10 22.94 6.67 4.40
C GLU A 10 21.65 7.25 5.01
N ARG A 11 21.80 8.09 6.04
CA ARG A 11 20.71 8.88 6.58
C ARG A 11 20.34 9.97 5.57
N PRO A 12 19.11 10.01 5.09
CA PRO A 12 18.60 11.09 4.27
C PRO A 12 18.66 12.42 5.01
N LYS A 13 18.95 13.50 4.27
CA LYS A 13 19.07 14.86 4.82
C LYS A 13 17.76 15.41 5.40
N ASP A 14 16.63 14.75 5.11
CA ASP A 14 15.30 15.09 5.62
C ASP A 14 14.92 14.34 6.91
N GLY A 15 15.82 13.47 7.44
CA GLY A 15 15.57 12.68 8.64
C GLY A 15 14.74 11.42 8.44
N THR A 16 14.31 11.11 7.21
CA THR A 16 13.51 9.91 6.90
C THR A 16 14.39 8.66 6.96
N SER A 17 14.07 7.67 7.79
CA SER A 17 14.79 6.39 7.73
C SER A 17 14.32 5.56 6.53
N TYR A 18 15.22 5.27 5.57
CA TYR A 18 14.94 4.32 4.50
C TYR A 18 15.26 2.89 4.96
N ASP A 19 14.43 2.39 5.87
CA ASP A 19 14.51 1.02 6.39
C ASP A 19 13.38 0.17 5.79
N LEU A 20 13.69 -1.10 5.51
CA LEU A 20 12.73 -2.08 5.02
C LEU A 20 11.50 -2.18 5.95
N SER A 21 11.71 -2.18 7.26
CA SER A 21 10.65 -2.23 8.27
C SER A 21 9.72 -1.01 8.22
N VAL A 22 10.26 0.17 7.91
CA VAL A 22 9.48 1.40 7.78
C VAL A 22 8.66 1.37 6.48
N ALA A 23 9.23 0.85 5.38
CA ALA A 23 8.50 0.67 4.13
C ALA A 23 7.35 -0.35 4.27
N MET A 24 7.59 -1.47 4.97
CA MET A 24 6.57 -2.46 5.32
C MET A 24 5.43 -1.82 6.11
N LYS A 25 5.77 -1.11 7.18
CA LYS A 25 4.77 -0.46 8.03
C LYS A 25 3.93 0.52 7.23
N ARG A 26 4.55 1.37 6.40
CA ARG A 26 3.81 2.33 5.57
C ARG A 26 2.85 1.64 4.60
N LEU A 27 3.26 0.53 3.97
CA LEU A 27 2.37 -0.25 3.11
C LEU A 27 1.20 -0.86 3.88
N VAL A 28 1.43 -1.36 5.10
CA VAL A 28 0.36 -1.88 5.97
C VAL A 28 -0.58 -0.74 6.41
N ASP A 29 -0.05 0.40 6.82
CA ASP A 29 -0.84 1.58 7.18
C ASP A 29 -1.70 2.06 5.99
N LEU A 30 -1.20 1.98 4.76
CA LEU A 30 -1.99 2.22 3.55
C LEU A 30 -3.13 1.22 3.41
N ILE A 31 -2.87 -0.08 3.60
CA ILE A 31 -3.88 -1.14 3.52
C ILE A 31 -4.99 -0.91 4.56
N ASP A 32 -4.64 -0.59 5.80
CA ASP A 32 -5.60 -0.40 6.89
C ASP A 32 -6.52 0.81 6.68
N ARG A 33 -6.11 1.76 5.83
CA ARG A 33 -6.93 2.92 5.45
C ARG A 33 -7.97 2.60 4.38
N LEU A 34 -7.93 1.41 3.75
CA LEU A 34 -8.83 1.01 2.69
C LEU A 34 -10.05 0.24 3.23
N PRO A 35 -11.28 0.75 3.08
CA PRO A 35 -12.48 -0.01 3.41
C PRO A 35 -12.72 -1.15 2.41
N PHE A 36 -13.49 -2.17 2.78
CA PHE A 36 -13.84 -3.25 1.86
C PHE A 36 -14.66 -2.78 0.66
N ALA A 37 -15.44 -1.71 0.79
CA ALA A 37 -16.07 -1.07 -0.36
C ALA A 37 -15.10 -0.40 -1.36
N ALA A 38 -13.82 -0.20 -1.00
CA ALA A 38 -12.79 0.35 -1.88
C ALA A 38 -11.99 -0.72 -2.64
N VAL A 39 -12.19 -2.00 -2.36
CA VAL A 39 -11.40 -3.09 -2.94
C VAL A 39 -12.25 -4.15 -3.64
N LYS A 40 -11.64 -4.86 -4.58
CA LYS A 40 -12.23 -5.94 -5.36
C LYS A 40 -12.43 -7.21 -4.54
N VAL A 41 -11.43 -7.56 -3.72
CA VAL A 41 -11.45 -8.77 -2.88
C VAL A 41 -11.88 -8.40 -1.46
N LYS A 42 -13.11 -8.75 -1.08
CA LYS A 42 -13.70 -8.45 0.23
C LYS A 42 -13.60 -9.65 1.18
N ARG A 43 -12.37 -10.10 1.45
CA ARG A 43 -12.09 -11.26 2.30
C ARG A 43 -10.96 -10.92 3.26
N ASP A 44 -11.28 -10.78 4.55
CA ASP A 44 -10.32 -10.47 5.63
C ASP A 44 -9.06 -11.35 5.56
N SER A 45 -9.24 -12.66 5.42
CA SER A 45 -8.13 -13.63 5.39
C SER A 45 -7.12 -13.37 4.27
N VAL A 46 -7.55 -12.80 3.14
CA VAL A 46 -6.66 -12.45 2.03
C VAL A 46 -5.79 -11.24 2.41
N TRP A 47 -6.38 -10.23 3.06
CA TRP A 47 -5.68 -9.02 3.48
C TRP A 47 -4.76 -9.27 4.67
N PHE A 48 -5.20 -10.04 5.67
CA PHE A 48 -4.32 -10.51 6.74
C PHE A 48 -3.16 -11.35 6.21
N GLY A 49 -3.44 -12.27 5.28
CA GLY A 49 -2.40 -13.07 4.63
C GLY A 49 -1.41 -12.21 3.83
N LEU A 50 -1.86 -11.09 3.25
CA LEU A 50 -0.97 -10.13 2.61
C LEU A 50 -0.10 -9.38 3.62
N GLN A 51 -0.67 -8.87 4.72
CA GLN A 51 0.09 -8.17 5.75
C GLN A 51 1.21 -9.06 6.31
N SER A 52 0.93 -10.34 6.57
CA SER A 52 1.96 -11.30 6.98
C SER A 52 3.08 -11.45 5.94
N LYS A 53 2.76 -11.47 4.65
CA LYS A 53 3.75 -11.53 3.56
C LYS A 53 4.59 -10.25 3.46
N ILE A 54 3.97 -9.10 3.71
CA ILE A 54 4.67 -7.81 3.75
C ILE A 54 5.70 -7.82 4.89
N TYR A 55 5.29 -8.22 6.10
CA TYR A 55 6.22 -8.28 7.24
C TYR A 55 7.29 -9.37 7.11
N SER A 56 7.05 -10.41 6.31
CA SER A 56 8.07 -11.42 5.99
C SER A 56 8.94 -11.08 4.78
N SER A 57 8.70 -9.94 4.11
CA SER A 57 9.51 -9.55 2.95
C SER A 57 10.95 -9.28 3.37
N THR A 58 11.92 -9.64 2.55
CA THR A 58 13.35 -9.43 2.86
C THR A 58 14.02 -8.47 1.89
N GLU A 59 13.36 -8.19 0.76
CA GLU A 59 13.92 -7.39 -0.32
C GLU A 59 12.95 -6.33 -0.84
N ALA A 60 13.50 -5.23 -1.37
CA ALA A 60 12.75 -4.14 -1.98
C ALA A 60 11.81 -4.62 -3.11
N ARG A 61 12.26 -5.61 -3.88
CA ARG A 61 11.52 -6.17 -5.02
C ARG A 61 10.23 -6.86 -4.59
N GLU A 62 10.25 -7.55 -3.45
CA GLU A 62 9.06 -8.20 -2.89
C GLU A 62 8.02 -7.17 -2.46
N LEU A 63 8.45 -6.12 -1.75
CA LEU A 63 7.58 -5.00 -1.39
C LEU A 63 6.99 -4.30 -2.62
N GLY A 64 7.79 -4.09 -3.67
CA GLY A 64 7.29 -3.55 -4.94
C GLY A 64 6.16 -4.39 -5.54
N ARG A 65 6.27 -5.72 -5.51
CA ARG A 65 5.19 -6.62 -5.95
C ARG A 65 3.95 -6.54 -5.06
N HIS A 66 4.12 -6.41 -3.75
CA HIS A 66 3.00 -6.25 -2.81
C HIS A 66 2.26 -4.93 -3.02
N ILE A 67 2.99 -3.83 -3.22
CA ILE A 67 2.43 -2.52 -3.58
C ILE A 67 1.55 -2.63 -4.83
N ARG A 68 2.11 -3.21 -5.90
CA ARG A 68 1.36 -3.43 -7.15
C ARG A 68 0.09 -4.26 -6.91
N TRP A 69 0.20 -5.34 -6.15
CA TRP A 69 -0.94 -6.20 -5.85
C TRP A 69 -2.06 -5.44 -5.14
N VAL A 70 -1.73 -4.55 -4.20
CA VAL A 70 -2.73 -3.70 -3.51
C VAL A 70 -3.45 -2.82 -4.52
N VAL A 71 -2.72 -2.12 -5.39
CA VAL A 71 -3.30 -1.25 -6.42
C VAL A 71 -4.18 -2.01 -7.40
N ASP A 72 -3.76 -3.22 -7.79
CA ASP A 72 -4.56 -4.10 -8.65
C ASP A 72 -5.85 -4.56 -7.98
N ASN A 73 -5.89 -4.62 -6.66
CA ASN A 73 -7.08 -4.96 -5.90
C ASN A 73 -7.94 -3.76 -5.51
N MET A 74 -7.51 -2.52 -5.75
CA MET A 74 -8.33 -1.34 -5.54
C MET A 74 -9.37 -1.16 -6.66
N MET A 75 -10.54 -0.66 -6.29
CA MET A 75 -11.59 -0.31 -7.25
C MET A 75 -11.19 0.96 -8.02
N ASN A 76 -11.42 1.01 -9.34
CA ASN A 76 -11.09 2.20 -10.14
C ASN A 76 -11.74 3.49 -9.60
N LYS A 77 -12.90 3.39 -8.93
CA LYS A 77 -13.60 4.53 -8.32
C LYS A 77 -12.84 5.21 -7.17
N VAL A 78 -11.85 4.53 -6.58
CA VAL A 78 -11.01 5.08 -5.50
C VAL A 78 -9.60 5.46 -5.99
N LEU A 79 -9.35 5.33 -7.29
CA LEU A 79 -8.13 5.79 -7.92
C LEU A 79 -8.39 7.12 -8.63
N GLN A 80 -7.35 7.93 -8.76
CA GLN A 80 -7.41 9.17 -9.53
C GLN A 80 -7.58 8.84 -11.03
N PRO A 81 -8.55 9.43 -11.75
CA PRO A 81 -8.76 9.14 -13.17
C PRO A 81 -7.50 9.39 -14.03
N GLN A 82 -6.81 10.51 -13.80
CA GLN A 82 -5.57 10.88 -14.49
C GLN A 82 -4.42 9.90 -14.22
N TRP A 83 -4.40 9.29 -13.04
CA TRP A 83 -3.43 8.25 -12.70
C TRP A 83 -3.68 7.00 -13.53
N ILE A 84 -4.93 6.54 -13.57
CA ILE A 84 -5.33 5.34 -14.33
C ILE A 84 -4.97 5.48 -15.80
N THR A 85 -5.27 6.63 -16.42
CA THR A 85 -5.10 6.83 -17.87
C THR A 85 -3.66 7.13 -18.27
N GLY A 86 -2.87 7.75 -17.39
CA GLY A 86 -1.57 8.32 -17.77
C GLY A 86 -0.34 7.72 -17.10
N ARG A 87 -0.45 7.23 -15.85
CA ARG A 87 0.74 6.91 -15.02
C ARG A 87 0.77 5.48 -14.51
N LYS A 88 -0.40 4.84 -14.37
CA LYS A 88 -0.54 3.54 -13.71
C LYS A 88 0.36 2.46 -14.32
N SER A 89 0.36 2.29 -15.64
CA SER A 89 1.11 1.21 -16.33
C SER A 89 2.62 1.34 -16.11
N GLU A 90 3.17 2.54 -16.29
CA GLU A 90 4.60 2.80 -16.07
C GLU A 90 4.98 2.61 -14.59
N TRP A 91 4.14 3.09 -13.67
CA TRP A 91 4.36 2.92 -12.24
C TRP A 91 4.33 1.45 -11.81
N GLU A 92 3.46 0.62 -12.37
CA GLU A 92 3.42 -0.83 -12.10
C GLU A 92 4.67 -1.55 -12.59
N ALA A 93 5.22 -1.13 -13.73
CA ALA A 93 6.50 -1.63 -14.22
C ALA A 93 7.63 -1.29 -13.23
N ARG A 94 7.67 -0.04 -12.74
CA ARG A 94 8.63 0.40 -11.72
C ARG A 94 8.48 -0.36 -10.41
N CYS A 95 7.26 -0.66 -9.98
CA CYS A 95 7.00 -1.51 -8.81
C CYS A 95 7.61 -2.90 -8.97
N SER A 96 7.48 -3.50 -10.16
CA SER A 96 8.00 -4.84 -10.45
C SER A 96 9.54 -4.87 -10.54
N GLN A 97 10.16 -3.72 -10.78
CA GLN A 97 11.60 -3.52 -10.97
C GLN A 97 12.29 -2.85 -9.78
N ALA A 98 11.60 -2.63 -8.66
CA ALA A 98 12.20 -2.00 -7.48
C ALA A 98 13.35 -2.86 -6.92
N GLU A 99 14.53 -2.29 -6.80
CA GLU A 99 15.73 -2.96 -6.27
C GLU A 99 16.24 -2.32 -4.97
N ARG A 100 15.84 -1.07 -4.71
CA ARG A 100 16.27 -0.32 -3.53
C ARG A 100 15.06 0.12 -2.70
N ILE A 101 15.20 0.07 -1.38
CA ILE A 101 14.15 0.50 -0.44
C ILE A 101 13.70 1.93 -0.71
N ARG A 102 14.62 2.82 -1.06
CA ARG A 102 14.29 4.20 -1.45
C ARG A 102 13.30 4.27 -2.63
N GLN A 103 13.42 3.38 -3.62
CA GLN A 103 12.48 3.33 -4.74
C GLN A 103 11.09 2.90 -4.26
N VAL A 104 11.00 1.94 -3.34
CA VAL A 104 9.74 1.49 -2.73
C VAL A 104 9.05 2.66 -2.02
N PHE A 105 9.79 3.46 -1.25
CA PHE A 105 9.24 4.67 -0.61
C PHE A 105 8.72 5.68 -1.62
N THR A 106 9.49 5.96 -2.67
CA THR A 106 9.06 6.86 -3.74
C THR A 106 7.78 6.34 -4.39
N LEU A 107 7.68 5.05 -4.68
CA LEU A 107 6.49 4.45 -5.29
C LEU A 107 5.26 4.52 -4.39
N LEU A 108 5.42 4.26 -3.08
CA LEU A 108 4.35 4.41 -2.08
C LEU A 108 3.86 5.86 -2.01
N GLN A 109 4.79 6.81 -1.91
CA GLN A 109 4.45 8.22 -1.82
C GLN A 109 3.76 8.73 -3.09
N GLU A 110 4.31 8.43 -4.28
CA GLU A 110 3.67 8.77 -5.56
C GLU A 110 2.24 8.21 -5.63
N PHE A 111 2.03 6.98 -5.17
CA PHE A 111 0.70 6.37 -5.18
C PHE A 111 -0.25 7.02 -4.18
N GLU A 112 0.20 7.28 -2.95
CA GLU A 112 -0.60 7.95 -1.91
C GLU A 112 -0.99 9.38 -2.33
N ASP A 113 -0.07 10.13 -2.92
CA ASP A 113 -0.25 11.54 -3.27
C ASP A 113 -1.05 11.71 -4.57
N GLU A 114 -0.76 10.88 -5.57
CA GLU A 114 -1.27 11.07 -6.95
C GLU A 114 -2.14 9.93 -7.46
N GLY A 115 -2.02 8.73 -6.89
CA GLY A 115 -2.76 7.55 -7.32
C GLY A 115 -4.11 7.38 -6.64
N VAL A 116 -4.18 7.68 -5.34
CA VAL A 116 -5.38 7.46 -4.53
C VAL A 116 -6.29 8.69 -4.52
N ASN A 117 -7.59 8.46 -4.76
CA ASN A 117 -8.62 9.45 -4.50
C ASN A 117 -9.15 9.28 -3.07
N TRP A 118 -8.49 9.94 -2.11
CA TRP A 118 -8.84 9.83 -0.69
C TRP A 118 -10.26 10.29 -0.36
N LYS A 119 -10.81 11.24 -1.12
CA LYS A 119 -12.22 11.65 -1.00
C LYS A 119 -13.15 10.49 -1.34
N SER A 120 -12.89 9.78 -2.43
CA SER A 120 -13.65 8.58 -2.80
C SER A 120 -13.47 7.45 -1.78
N VAL A 121 -12.26 7.26 -1.24
CA VAL A 121 -12.01 6.27 -0.16
C VAL A 121 -12.88 6.59 1.06
N GLN A 122 -12.93 7.86 1.49
CA GLN A 122 -13.74 8.29 2.63
C GLN A 122 -15.24 8.00 2.41
N GLN A 123 -15.76 8.25 1.20
CA GLN A 123 -17.15 7.90 0.87
C GLN A 123 -17.41 6.39 0.93
N ARG A 124 -16.39 5.54 0.72
CA ARG A 124 -16.54 4.08 0.85
C ARG A 124 -16.53 3.62 2.30
N TRP A 125 -15.84 4.33 3.19
CA TRP A 125 -15.96 4.11 4.64
C TRP A 125 -17.38 4.36 5.14
N GLU A 126 -18.07 5.38 4.62
CA GLU A 126 -19.47 5.65 4.97
C GLU A 126 -20.40 4.50 4.56
N ILE A 127 -20.18 3.92 3.37
CA ILE A 127 -20.95 2.77 2.89
C ILE A 127 -20.73 1.53 3.77
N ASP A 128 -19.48 1.22 4.11
CA ASP A 128 -19.18 0.05 4.94
C ASP A 128 -19.73 0.21 6.36
N ARG A 129 -19.65 1.41 6.96
CA ARG A 129 -20.26 1.69 8.27
C ARG A 129 -21.78 1.52 8.25
N ALA A 130 -22.44 2.07 7.22
CA ALA A 130 -23.88 1.92 7.07
C ALA A 130 -24.29 0.44 6.93
N LYS A 131 -23.50 -0.36 6.19
CA LYS A 131 -23.75 -1.79 6.05
C LYS A 131 -23.60 -2.54 7.37
N LEU A 132 -22.52 -2.28 8.12
CA LEU A 132 -22.29 -2.91 9.42
C LEU A 132 -23.41 -2.62 10.41
N GLN A 133 -23.91 -1.38 10.45
CA GLN A 133 -25.04 -1.00 11.29
C GLN A 133 -26.34 -1.71 10.89
N ALA A 134 -26.59 -1.86 9.58
CA ALA A 134 -27.75 -2.58 9.08
C ALA A 134 -27.70 -4.08 9.40
N ASP A 135 -26.53 -4.72 9.24
CA ASP A 135 -26.32 -6.13 9.55
C ASP A 135 -26.51 -6.41 11.06
N GLN A 136 -26.04 -5.50 11.93
CA GLN A 136 -26.27 -5.58 13.38
C GLN A 136 -27.75 -5.47 13.74
N ALA A 137 -28.45 -4.46 13.19
CA ALA A 137 -29.88 -4.26 13.44
C ALA A 137 -30.76 -5.41 12.90
N ALA A 138 -30.29 -6.15 11.89
CA ALA A 138 -30.98 -7.31 11.34
C ALA A 138 -30.73 -8.60 12.15
N GLY A 139 -29.55 -8.74 12.77
CA GLY A 139 -29.22 -9.89 13.63
C GLY A 139 -29.87 -9.85 15.02
N GLU A 140 -30.39 -8.69 15.44
CA GLU A 140 -31.13 -8.51 16.70
C GLU A 140 -32.65 -8.74 16.57
N ARG A 141 -33.14 -9.12 15.38
CA ARG A 141 -34.55 -9.45 15.11
C ARG A 141 -34.75 -10.95 14.91
#